data_AF-A0A9E4HS54-F1
#
_entry.id   AF-A0A9E4HS54-F1
#
_cell.length_a   1.000
_cell.length_b   1.000
_cell.length_c   1.000
_cell.angle_alpha   90.00
_cell.angle_beta   90.00
_cell.angle_gamma   90.00
#
_symmetry.space_group_name_H-M   'P 1'
#
loop_
_entity.id
_entity.type
_entity.pdbx_description
1 polymer ?
#
loop_
_entity_poly.entity_id
_entity_poly.type
_entity_poly.pdbx_seq_one_letter_code
_entity_poly.pdbx_strand_id
1 'polypeptide(L)' 'RESASRPHAGIVTVRTRGLNQDGDECLSYVRSALIYKRGFSHDAGMFPEAARPLTIDEG' A
#
# COMPACT_ATOMS: atom_id res chain seq x y z
N ARG A 1 -6.80 11.67 3.58
CA ARG A 1 -7.64 12.80 3.11
C ARG A 1 -7.98 12.61 1.64
N GLU A 2 -9.08 13.19 1.15
CA GLU A 2 -9.45 13.15 -0.27
C GLU A 2 -8.53 14.03 -1.13
N SER A 3 -8.31 13.65 -2.40
CA SER A 3 -7.59 14.47 -3.37
C SER A 3 -8.56 15.36 -4.16
N ALA A 4 -8.37 16.67 -4.12
CA ALA A 4 -9.23 17.61 -4.84
C ALA A 4 -9.09 17.50 -6.37
N SER A 5 -7.87 17.27 -6.88
CA SER A 5 -7.60 17.20 -8.32
C SER A 5 -7.75 15.80 -8.91
N ARG A 6 -7.79 14.76 -8.07
CA ARG A 6 -7.90 13.36 -8.48
C ARG A 6 -8.99 12.66 -7.64
N PRO A 7 -10.29 12.85 -7.95
CA PRO A 7 -11.40 12.40 -7.10
C PRO A 7 -11.47 10.90 -6.80
N HIS A 8 -10.83 10.08 -7.65
CA HIS A 8 -10.72 8.64 -7.53
C HIS A 8 -9.53 8.17 -6.67
N ALA A 9 -8.80 9.11 -6.05
CA ALA A 9 -7.64 8.82 -5.20
C ALA A 9 -7.67 9.63 -3.89
N GLY A 10 -7.04 9.08 -2.86
CA GLY A 10 -6.82 9.74 -1.58
C GLY A 10 -5.35 10.03 -1.34
N ILE A 11 -5.04 11.04 -0.53
CA ILE A 11 -3.70 11.30 -0.03
C ILE A 11 -3.57 10.74 1.39
N VAL A 12 -2.59 9.87 1.58
CA VAL A 12 -2.26 9.21 2.85
C VAL A 12 -0.94 9.76 3.36
N THR A 13 -0.87 10.08 4.65
CA THR A 13 0.39 10.38 5.33
C THR A 13 1.02 9.08 5.77
N VAL A 14 2.25 8.81 5.32
CA VAL A 14 3.01 7.62 5.70
C VAL A 14 4.16 8.04 6.58
N ARG A 15 4.22 7.47 7.78
CA ARG A 15 5.38 7.54 8.68
C ARG A 15 6.16 6.24 8.56
N THR A 16 7.42 6.34 8.20
CA THR A 16 8.36 5.23 8.11
C THR A 16 9.44 5.41 9.16
N ARG A 17 9.82 4.29 9.80
CA ARG A 17 10.98 4.20 10.68
C ARG A 17 11.89 3.10 10.17
N GLY A 18 13.19 3.39 10.09
CA GLY A 18 14.24 2.39 9.90
C GLY A 18 14.88 2.08 11.25
N LEU A 19 15.09 0.80 11.54
CA LEU A 19 15.79 0.34 12.74
C LEU A 19 17.15 -0.24 12.34
N ASN A 20 18.18 -0.05 13.17
CA ASN A 20 19.47 -0.73 13.03
C ASN A 20 19.40 -2.18 13.59
N GLN A 21 20.52 -2.91 13.58
CA GLN A 21 20.59 -4.30 14.06
C GLN A 21 20.29 -4.47 15.55
N ASP A 22 20.42 -3.41 16.34
CA ASP A 22 20.18 -3.39 17.79
C ASP A 22 18.74 -2.96 18.13
N GLY A 23 17.94 -2.62 17.11
CA GLY A 23 16.54 -2.20 17.25
C GLY A 23 16.35 -0.69 17.43
N ASP A 24 17.42 0.11 17.40
CA ASP A 24 17.34 1.57 17.55
C ASP A 24 16.87 2.24 16.25
N GLU A 25 16.02 3.27 16.38
CA GLU A 25 15.58 4.08 15.23
C GLU A 25 16.75 4.85 14.63
N CYS A 26 17.17 4.48 13.43
CA CYS A 26 18.25 5.11 12.68
C CYS A 26 17.74 6.02 11.55
N LEU A 27 16.45 5.92 11.20
CA LEU A 27 15.81 6.74 10.17
C LEU A 27 14.35 7.04 10.54
N SER A 28 13.93 8.28 10.35
CA SER A 28 12.54 8.70 10.43
C SER A 28 12.16 9.48 9.17
N TYR A 29 11.06 9.08 8.53
CA TYR A 29 10.60 9.74 7.32
C TYR A 29 9.07 9.84 7.27
N VAL A 30 8.58 11.07 7.09
CA VAL A 30 7.15 11.35 6.90
C VAL A 30 6.93 11.87 5.49
N ARG A 31 6.05 11.19 4.74
CA ARG A 31 5.72 11.57 3.36
C ARG A 31 4.23 11.52 3.10
N SER A 32 3.77 12.23 2.08
CA SER A 32 2.43 12.04 1.52
C SER A 32 2.51 11.07 0.34
N ALA A 33 1.60 10.10 0.29
CA ALA A 33 1.43 9.18 -0.83
C ALA A 33 0.02 9.31 -1.42
N LEU A 34 -0.10 9.33 -2.75
CA LEU A 34 -1.38 9.28 -3.43
C LEU A 34 -1.75 7.83 -3.70
N ILE A 35 -2.91 7.39 -3.22
CA ILE A 35 -3.39 6.01 -3.30
C ILE A 35 -4.73 5.99 -4.01
N TYR A 36 -4.87 5.14 -5.03
CA TYR A 36 -6.14 4.94 -5.71
C TYR A 36 -7.18 4.30 -4.78
N LYS A 37 -8.44 4.76 -4.89
CA LYS A 37 -9.57 4.06 -4.27
C LYS A 37 -9.75 2.69 -4.94
N ARG A 38 -10.35 1.75 -4.20
CA ARG A 38 -10.62 0.39 -4.71
C ARG A 38 -11.39 0.46 -6.03
N GLY A 39 -10.94 -0.28 -7.04
CA GLY A 39 -11.56 -0.32 -8.37
C GLY A 39 -11.15 0.81 -9.33
N PHE A 40 -10.30 1.76 -8.91
CA PHE A 40 -9.88 2.90 -9.72
C PHE A 40 -8.39 2.90 -10.10
N SER A 41 -7.65 1.84 -9.76
CA SER A 41 -6.27 1.68 -10.23
C SER A 41 -6.26 1.43 -11.74
N HIS A 42 -5.42 2.15 -12.48
CA HIS A 42 -5.24 1.96 -13.93
C HIS A 42 -4.79 0.54 -14.29
N ASP A 43 -4.08 -0.12 -13.36
CA ASP A 43 -3.49 -1.44 -13.54
C ASP A 43 -4.33 -2.56 -12.87
N ALA A 44 -5.61 -2.29 -12.59
CA ALA A 44 -6.51 -3.32 -12.06
C ALA A 44 -6.57 -4.50 -13.04
N GLY A 45 -6.29 -5.72 -12.56
CA GLY A 45 -6.31 -6.93 -13.36
C GLY A 45 -5.01 -7.25 -14.11
N MET A 46 -3.89 -6.56 -13.83
CA MET A 46 -2.58 -6.96 -14.39
C MET A 46 -2.05 -8.29 -13.84
N PHE A 47 -2.47 -8.68 -12.64
CA PHE A 47 -2.07 -9.95 -12.06
C PHE A 47 -2.96 -11.06 -12.61
N PRO A 48 -2.39 -12.18 -13.10
CA PRO A 48 -3.17 -13.31 -13.56
C PRO A 48 -3.95 -13.92 -12.39
N GLU A 49 -5.17 -14.39 -12.68
CA GLU A 49 -5.89 -15.24 -11.74
C GLU A 49 -5.14 -16.58 -11.60
N ALA A 50 -4.89 -16.99 -10.36
CA ALA A 50 -4.25 -18.28 -10.11
C ALA A 50 -5.18 -19.40 -10.59
N ALA A 51 -4.68 -20.28 -11.47
CA ALA A 51 -5.44 -21.44 -11.95
C ALA A 51 -5.90 -22.37 -10.80
N ARG A 52 -5.20 -22.31 -9.67
CA ARG A 52 -5.59 -22.93 -8.40
C ARG A 52 -5.35 -21.91 -7.28
N PRO A 53 -6.40 -21.40 -6.63
CA PRO A 53 -6.24 -20.49 -5.49
C PRO A 53 -5.48 -21.15 -4.36
N LEU A 54 -4.65 -20.37 -3.65
CA LEU A 54 -4.08 -20.82 -2.39
C LEU A 54 -5.23 -20.89 -1.37
N THR A 55 -5.63 -22.08 -0.97
CA THR A 55 -6.51 -22.30 0.17
C THR A 55 -5.66 -22.41 1.43
N ILE A 56 -6.19 -21.93 2.56
CA ILE A 56 -5.62 -22.30 3.85
C ILE A 56 -6.01 -23.76 4.05
N ASP A 57 -5.03 -24.66 4.08
CA ASP A 57 -5.27 -26.02 4.53
C ASP A 57 -5.67 -25.94 6.01
N GLU A 58 -6.96 -26.09 6.30
CA GLU A 58 -7.41 -26.27 7.68
C GLU A 58 -6.87 -27.64 8.12
N GLY A 59 -5.88 -27.59 9.01
CA GLY A 59 -5.32 -28.78 9.66
C GLY A 59 -6.31 -29.47 10.59
#